data_AF-A0A938S854-F1
#
_entry.id   AF-A0A938S854-F1
#
_cell.length_a   1.000
_cell.length_b   1.000
_cell.length_c   1.000
_cell.angle_alpha   90.00
_cell.angle_beta   90.00
_cell.angle_gamma   90.00
#
_symmetry.space_group_name_H-M   'P 1'
#
loop_
_entity.id
_entity.type
_entity.pdbx_description
1 polymer ?
#
loop_
_entity_poly.entity_id
_entity_poly.type
_entity_poly.pdbx_seq_one_letter_code
_entity_poly.pdbx_strand_id
1 'polypeptide(L)'
;MDKEAVAKLAKDREKLIQSIRATIPFAVENGDGAALNKILEMIVTDPCDHFLSYSQECSTSVSYADKPDHKFDNRRRRRTTLGRYIRRVLVIPENELSSAGLTLLTGKIFSTLADAEAFQEVTGIGILEAYRDCLGGGSCMTDEPEDDPFNPLQIYAHNPDKVALVLYRAPDLPENANGYARALLWTCDDGSRVLDRIYPDNRGVHVAAMRAWATSCGYCNRRYQGMPDDDHVMVDMVSQALNGRSITKNLTLEVTLQKAPHGRIPYLDTFHWGVSRVNTFVVTNDKGDQELEFDGTHGGYSDIQPEYDWYCGRCGEGRMNDDSSFEVRVGSSGAEVTWCEYCVDYYAITCARCEDVVPTRTSRSVDGEPWCPSCIETHANTCESCDTLSADTEECHDGYTLCAGCRGTCEECGEIFRMSQLNGEDLCPECAEKKEEEESECEEEKQEEVTV
;
A
#
# COMPACT_ATOMS: atom_id res chain seq x y z
N MET A 1 25.60 43.56 -16.49
CA MET A 1 24.43 42.67 -16.35
C MET A 1 24.65 41.46 -17.25
N ASP A 2 24.28 40.29 -16.77
CA ASP A 2 24.26 39.07 -17.57
C ASP A 2 23.24 39.23 -18.72
N LYS A 3 23.71 39.10 -19.97
CA LYS A 3 22.87 39.28 -21.16
C LYS A 3 21.82 38.17 -21.29
N GLU A 4 22.13 36.98 -20.80
CA GLU A 4 21.23 35.82 -20.84
C GLU A 4 20.05 36.03 -19.88
N ALA A 5 20.33 36.48 -18.66
CA ALA A 5 19.31 36.83 -17.67
C ALA A 5 18.35 37.93 -18.18
N VAL A 6 18.88 38.95 -18.86
CA VAL A 6 18.08 40.03 -19.48
C VAL A 6 17.15 39.48 -20.56
N ALA A 7 17.69 38.66 -21.46
CA ALA A 7 16.92 38.05 -22.55
C ALA A 7 15.82 37.12 -22.00
N LYS A 8 16.13 36.33 -20.97
CA LYS A 8 15.18 35.44 -20.31
C LYS A 8 14.02 36.22 -19.66
N LEU A 9 14.32 37.28 -18.90
CA LEU A 9 13.28 38.12 -18.29
C LEU A 9 12.37 38.81 -19.32
N ALA A 10 12.93 39.24 -20.45
CA ALA A 10 12.14 39.81 -21.55
C ALA A 10 11.20 38.77 -22.16
N LYS A 11 11.70 37.55 -22.41
CA LYS A 11 10.89 36.43 -22.91
C LYS A 11 9.78 36.05 -21.91
N ASP A 12 10.08 36.02 -20.62
CA ASP A 12 9.13 35.72 -19.55
C ASP A 12 8.02 36.77 -19.42
N ARG A 13 8.35 38.05 -19.65
CA ARG A 13 7.37 39.13 -19.73
C ARG A 13 6.48 38.97 -20.96
N GLU A 14 7.06 38.66 -22.11
CA GLU A 14 6.28 38.46 -23.34
C GLU A 14 5.34 37.26 -23.22
N LYS A 15 5.80 36.13 -22.66
CA LYS A 15 4.95 34.98 -22.32
C LYS A 15 3.77 35.40 -21.44
N LEU A 16 4.02 36.14 -20.34
CA LEU A 16 2.96 36.61 -19.44
C LEU A 16 1.92 37.47 -20.18
N ILE A 17 2.36 38.39 -21.04
CA ILE A 17 1.46 39.24 -21.83
C ILE A 17 0.63 38.40 -22.81
N GLN A 18 1.25 37.45 -23.49
CA GLN A 18 0.56 36.55 -24.42
C GLN A 18 -0.48 35.68 -23.69
N SER A 19 -0.14 35.14 -22.53
CA SER A 19 -1.06 34.38 -21.68
C SER A 19 -2.24 35.23 -21.22
N ILE A 20 -2.00 36.46 -20.76
CA ILE A 20 -3.09 37.40 -20.42
C ILE A 20 -4.01 37.62 -21.62
N ARG A 21 -3.46 37.87 -22.82
CA ARG A 21 -4.26 38.03 -24.05
C ARG A 21 -5.09 36.80 -24.38
N ALA A 22 -4.51 35.61 -24.26
CA ALA A 22 -5.21 34.34 -24.52
C ALA A 22 -6.39 34.11 -23.55
N THR A 23 -6.36 34.71 -22.36
CA THR A 23 -7.47 34.63 -21.40
C THR A 23 -8.61 35.64 -21.63
N ILE A 24 -8.46 36.59 -22.57
CA ILE A 24 -9.50 37.63 -22.82
C ILE A 24 -10.84 37.03 -23.24
N PRO A 25 -10.94 36.12 -24.22
CA PRO A 25 -12.22 35.57 -24.64
C PRO A 25 -12.99 34.95 -23.46
N PHE A 26 -12.28 34.19 -22.62
CA PHE A 26 -12.81 33.58 -21.41
C PHE A 26 -13.31 34.61 -20.39
N ALA A 27 -12.57 35.70 -20.17
CA ALA A 27 -13.02 36.76 -19.26
C ALA A 27 -14.25 37.52 -19.78
N VAL A 28 -14.38 37.68 -21.10
CA VAL A 28 -15.56 38.30 -21.72
C VAL A 28 -16.81 37.48 -21.45
N GLU A 29 -16.73 36.14 -21.56
CA GLU A 29 -17.84 35.23 -21.27
C GLU A 29 -18.31 35.30 -19.81
N ASN A 30 -17.40 35.65 -18.89
CA ASN A 30 -17.68 35.77 -17.45
C ASN A 30 -18.02 37.21 -17.00
N GLY A 31 -18.15 38.16 -17.94
CA GLY A 31 -18.44 39.57 -17.62
C GLY A 31 -17.25 40.39 -17.08
N ASP A 32 -16.06 39.80 -16.98
CA ASP A 32 -14.82 40.42 -16.48
C ASP A 32 -13.94 41.02 -17.60
N GLY A 33 -14.38 40.93 -18.86
CA GLY A 33 -13.56 41.30 -20.04
C GLY A 33 -13.06 42.75 -20.05
N ALA A 34 -13.85 43.70 -19.53
CA ALA A 34 -13.43 45.11 -19.45
C ALA A 34 -12.29 45.31 -18.46
N ALA A 35 -12.37 44.69 -17.27
CA ALA A 35 -11.33 44.74 -16.26
C ALA A 35 -10.03 44.10 -16.77
N LEU A 36 -10.13 42.98 -17.51
CA LEU A 36 -8.96 42.31 -18.05
C LEU A 36 -8.25 43.13 -19.14
N ASN A 37 -9.00 43.77 -20.04
CA ASN A 37 -8.41 44.66 -21.03
C ASN A 37 -7.65 45.82 -20.37
N LYS A 38 -8.22 46.42 -19.31
CA LYS A 38 -7.55 47.44 -18.50
C LYS A 38 -6.28 46.90 -17.84
N ILE A 39 -6.32 45.70 -17.25
CA ILE A 39 -5.13 45.05 -16.65
C ILE A 39 -4.05 44.84 -17.70
N LEU A 40 -4.40 44.32 -18.88
CA LEU A 40 -3.46 44.09 -19.98
C LEU A 40 -2.84 45.41 -20.43
N GLU A 41 -3.65 46.45 -20.64
CA GLU A 41 -3.17 47.78 -21.01
C GLU A 41 -2.16 48.33 -20.00
N MET A 42 -2.48 48.26 -18.70
CA MET A 42 -1.57 48.70 -17.64
C MET A 42 -0.27 47.90 -17.59
N ILE A 43 -0.32 46.58 -17.83
CA ILE A 43 0.88 45.73 -17.85
C ILE A 43 1.75 46.02 -19.09
N VAL A 44 1.13 46.22 -20.26
CA VAL A 44 1.82 46.49 -21.53
C VAL A 44 2.44 47.88 -21.54
N THR A 45 1.67 48.90 -21.14
CA THR A 45 2.12 50.30 -21.08
C THR A 45 3.11 50.53 -19.93
N ASP A 46 3.01 49.73 -18.87
CA ASP A 46 3.91 49.73 -17.71
C ASP A 46 4.20 51.16 -17.19
N PRO A 47 3.17 51.93 -16.81
CA PRO A 47 3.31 53.36 -16.54
C PRO A 47 4.22 53.67 -15.34
N CYS A 48 4.48 52.68 -14.50
CA CYS A 48 5.35 52.79 -13.33
C CYS A 48 6.76 52.21 -13.57
N ASP A 49 7.07 51.76 -14.80
CA ASP A 49 8.31 51.06 -15.17
C ASP A 49 8.65 49.90 -14.21
N HIS A 50 7.59 49.20 -13.77
CA HIS A 50 7.73 48.08 -12.84
C HIS A 50 8.29 46.84 -13.53
N PHE A 51 8.19 46.76 -14.86
CA PHE A 51 8.60 45.61 -15.66
C PHE A 51 8.13 44.29 -15.06
N LEU A 52 6.82 44.09 -14.96
CA LEU A 52 6.23 42.82 -14.56
C LEU A 52 6.66 41.70 -15.52
N SER A 53 7.06 40.55 -14.98
CA SER A 53 7.34 39.33 -15.74
C SER A 53 6.88 38.10 -14.97
N TYR A 54 6.77 36.96 -15.67
CA TYR A 54 6.68 35.67 -15.01
C TYR A 54 7.91 35.44 -14.10
N SER A 55 7.71 34.81 -12.94
CA SER A 55 8.77 34.60 -11.95
C SER A 55 9.61 33.37 -12.31
N GLN A 56 10.92 33.58 -12.51
CA GLN A 56 11.87 32.50 -12.80
C GLN A 56 12.11 31.55 -11.62
N GLU A 57 11.75 31.96 -10.41
CA GLU A 57 11.96 31.19 -9.18
C GLU A 57 10.70 30.49 -8.67
N CYS A 58 9.52 30.79 -9.23
CA CYS A 58 8.24 30.27 -8.73
C CYS A 58 7.16 30.33 -9.81
N SER A 59 6.67 29.16 -10.24
CA SER A 59 5.77 29.00 -11.38
C SER A 59 4.38 29.59 -11.22
N THR A 60 4.00 29.96 -9.99
CA THR A 60 2.68 30.55 -9.69
C THR A 60 2.79 32.00 -9.22
N SER A 61 3.97 32.59 -9.42
CA SER A 61 4.25 33.96 -9.05
C SER A 61 4.67 34.78 -10.26
N VAL A 62 4.58 36.09 -10.07
CA VAL A 62 5.19 37.09 -10.93
C VAL A 62 6.28 37.81 -10.16
N SER A 63 7.22 38.38 -10.89
CA SER A 63 8.21 39.29 -10.33
C SER A 63 8.07 40.65 -10.99
N TYR A 64 8.32 41.72 -10.23
CA TYR A 64 8.36 43.08 -10.75
C TYR A 64 9.46 43.88 -10.06
N ALA A 65 10.02 44.83 -10.78
CA ALA A 65 10.92 45.85 -10.27
C ALA A 65 10.11 46.94 -9.56
N ASP A 66 10.45 47.27 -8.32
CA ASP A 66 9.87 48.42 -7.60
C ASP A 66 10.58 49.73 -7.94
N LYS A 67 11.70 49.67 -8.66
CA LYS A 67 12.47 50.80 -9.18
C LYS A 67 13.00 50.50 -10.58
N PRO A 68 13.13 51.50 -11.46
CA PRO A 68 13.62 51.31 -12.84
C PRO A 68 14.98 50.59 -12.94
N ASP A 69 15.88 50.80 -11.99
CA ASP A 69 17.22 50.18 -11.98
C ASP A 69 17.21 48.70 -11.58
N HIS A 70 16.12 48.21 -10.99
CA HIS A 70 15.94 46.80 -10.64
C HIS A 70 15.38 45.96 -11.80
N LYS A 71 15.05 46.58 -12.93
CA LYS A 71 14.36 45.99 -14.09
C LYS A 71 14.90 44.62 -14.50
N PHE A 72 16.22 44.46 -14.55
CA PHE A 72 16.88 43.23 -14.98
C PHE A 72 17.74 42.57 -13.89
N ASP A 73 17.58 42.97 -12.63
CA ASP A 73 18.25 42.33 -11.49
C ASP A 73 17.27 41.43 -10.74
N ASN A 74 17.28 40.13 -11.07
CA ASN A 74 16.35 39.16 -10.49
C ASN A 74 16.38 39.12 -8.96
N ARG A 75 17.53 39.39 -8.34
CA ARG A 75 17.69 39.36 -6.87
C ARG A 75 17.06 40.56 -6.19
N ARG A 76 16.88 41.68 -6.89
CA ARG A 76 16.30 42.93 -6.36
C ARG A 76 14.82 43.10 -6.71
N ARG A 77 14.28 42.26 -7.59
CA ARG A 77 12.87 42.28 -7.96
C ARG A 77 12.01 41.74 -6.83
N ARG A 78 10.80 42.29 -6.69
CA ARG A 78 9.81 41.82 -5.72
C ARG A 78 9.01 40.69 -6.32
N ARG A 79 8.92 39.58 -5.60
CA ARG A 79 8.08 38.43 -5.94
C ARG A 79 6.72 38.53 -5.26
N THR A 80 5.67 38.22 -6.00
CA THR A 80 4.29 38.22 -5.50
C THR A 80 3.41 37.31 -6.35
N THR A 81 2.20 36.98 -5.88
CA THR A 81 1.17 36.40 -6.74
C THR A 81 0.63 37.46 -7.71
N LEU A 82 0.20 37.04 -8.91
CA LEU A 82 -0.38 37.95 -9.90
C LEU A 82 -1.63 38.65 -9.35
N GLY A 83 -2.48 37.93 -8.62
CA GLY A 83 -3.66 38.52 -7.98
C GLY A 83 -3.30 39.64 -7.00
N ARG A 84 -2.26 39.44 -6.18
CA ARG A 84 -1.79 40.49 -5.25
C ARG A 84 -1.16 41.66 -5.98
N TYR A 85 -0.47 41.44 -7.10
CA TYR A 85 0.05 42.52 -7.95
C TYR A 85 -1.10 43.36 -8.53
N ILE A 86 -2.11 42.72 -9.11
CA ILE A 86 -3.30 43.39 -9.66
C ILE A 86 -4.00 44.23 -8.59
N ARG A 87 -4.19 43.68 -7.38
CA ARG A 87 -4.85 44.38 -6.27
C ARG A 87 -4.05 45.54 -5.70
N ARG A 88 -2.75 45.32 -5.42
CA ARG A 88 -1.95 46.27 -4.63
C ARG A 88 -1.14 47.24 -5.49
N VAL A 89 -0.73 46.81 -6.68
CA VAL A 89 0.16 47.58 -7.54
C VAL A 89 -0.62 48.23 -8.69
N LEU A 90 -1.51 47.48 -9.35
CA LEU A 90 -2.39 48.07 -10.38
C LEU A 90 -3.64 48.74 -9.77
N VAL A 91 -3.88 48.55 -8.47
CA VAL A 91 -4.98 49.19 -7.73
C VAL A 91 -6.36 48.91 -8.37
N ILE A 92 -6.57 47.69 -8.88
CA ILE A 92 -7.87 47.30 -9.44
C ILE A 92 -8.83 46.93 -8.28
N PRO A 93 -9.92 47.69 -8.10
CA PRO A 93 -10.80 47.53 -6.95
C PRO A 93 -11.71 46.29 -7.08
N GLU A 94 -12.26 45.83 -5.95
CA GLU A 94 -13.03 44.59 -5.89
C GLU A 94 -14.37 44.64 -6.64
N ASN A 95 -14.93 45.83 -6.83
CA ASN A 95 -16.13 46.05 -7.63
C ASN A 95 -15.88 45.99 -9.15
N GLU A 96 -14.64 46.18 -9.61
CA GLU A 96 -14.29 46.03 -11.04
C GLU A 96 -13.94 44.59 -11.40
N LEU A 97 -13.31 43.88 -10.49
CA LEU A 97 -12.96 42.47 -10.64
C LEU A 97 -13.11 41.83 -9.27
N SER A 98 -14.07 40.91 -9.12
CA SER A 98 -14.30 40.24 -7.83
C SER A 98 -13.08 39.41 -7.41
N SER A 99 -12.90 39.15 -6.12
CA SER A 99 -11.77 38.29 -5.65
C SER A 99 -11.84 36.86 -6.22
N ALA A 100 -13.05 36.43 -6.53
CA ALA A 100 -13.36 35.13 -7.07
C ALA A 100 -13.03 35.09 -8.59
N GLY A 101 -13.48 36.08 -9.36
CA GLY A 101 -13.08 36.29 -10.77
C GLY A 101 -11.57 36.49 -10.93
N LEU A 102 -10.91 37.20 -10.00
CA LEU A 102 -9.45 37.36 -9.99
C LEU A 102 -8.72 36.02 -9.81
N THR A 103 -9.22 35.14 -8.94
CA THR A 103 -8.62 33.81 -8.71
C THR A 103 -8.75 32.94 -9.96
N LEU A 104 -9.94 32.90 -10.55
CA LEU A 104 -10.22 32.19 -11.81
C LEU A 104 -9.32 32.70 -12.95
N LEU A 105 -9.25 34.01 -13.12
CA LEU A 105 -8.43 34.67 -14.12
C LEU A 105 -6.95 34.33 -13.95
N THR A 106 -6.41 34.52 -12.75
CA THR A 106 -4.99 34.26 -12.51
C THR A 106 -4.64 32.79 -12.69
N GLY A 107 -5.53 31.87 -12.30
CA GLY A 107 -5.42 30.44 -12.61
C GLY A 107 -5.31 30.18 -14.10
N LYS A 108 -6.21 30.77 -14.92
CA LYS A 108 -6.19 30.61 -16.39
C LYS A 108 -4.96 31.24 -17.06
N ILE A 109 -4.45 32.36 -16.51
CA ILE A 109 -3.20 32.97 -17.01
C ILE A 109 -2.02 32.04 -16.71
N PHE A 110 -1.89 31.55 -15.48
CA PHE A 110 -0.81 30.65 -15.14
C PHE A 110 -0.90 29.29 -15.83
N SER A 111 -2.10 28.82 -16.17
CA SER A 111 -2.25 27.59 -16.93
C SER A 111 -1.88 27.75 -18.41
N THR A 112 -2.10 28.92 -18.99
CA THR A 112 -1.64 29.23 -20.35
C THR A 112 -0.14 29.53 -20.40
N LEU A 113 0.47 29.83 -19.24
CA LEU A 113 1.92 29.88 -19.06
C LEU A 113 2.53 28.51 -18.81
N ALA A 114 1.76 27.60 -18.21
CA ALA A 114 2.15 26.22 -18.06
C ALA A 114 2.23 25.62 -19.46
N ASP A 115 3.42 25.17 -19.84
CA ASP A 115 3.65 24.61 -21.15
C ASP A 115 2.74 23.38 -21.31
N ALA A 116 1.82 23.38 -22.27
CA ALA A 116 0.94 22.22 -22.46
C ALA A 116 1.77 20.96 -22.78
N GLU A 117 2.95 21.16 -23.38
CA GLU A 117 3.93 20.10 -23.64
C GLU A 117 4.61 19.58 -22.35
N ALA A 118 4.50 20.30 -21.24
CA ALA A 118 5.01 19.86 -19.94
C ALA A 118 4.09 18.84 -19.24
N PHE A 119 2.87 18.62 -19.74
CA PHE A 119 1.93 17.65 -19.16
C PHE A 119 1.67 16.52 -20.13
N GLN A 120 1.74 15.30 -19.62
CA GLN A 120 1.44 14.09 -20.38
C GLN A 120 0.45 13.23 -19.60
N GLU A 121 -0.67 12.89 -20.23
CA GLU A 121 -1.58 11.87 -19.71
C GLU A 121 -1.16 10.49 -20.23
N VAL A 122 -1.02 9.53 -19.33
CA VAL A 122 -0.66 8.14 -19.62
C VAL A 122 -1.77 7.22 -19.11
N THR A 123 -2.17 6.22 -19.88
CA THR A 123 -3.25 5.29 -19.51
C THR A 123 -2.82 3.84 -19.70
N GLY A 124 -3.61 2.90 -19.16
CA GLY A 124 -3.38 1.48 -19.36
C GLY A 124 -2.02 1.02 -18.81
N ILE A 125 -1.32 0.21 -19.58
CA ILE A 125 -0.01 -0.34 -19.19
C ILE A 125 1.04 0.74 -18.91
N GLY A 126 0.95 1.89 -19.59
CA GLY A 126 1.90 2.98 -19.38
C GLY A 126 1.86 3.57 -17.96
N ILE A 127 0.76 3.37 -17.23
CA ILE A 127 0.72 3.73 -15.80
C ILE A 127 1.71 2.85 -15.01
N LEU A 128 1.74 1.54 -15.27
CA LEU A 128 2.65 0.61 -14.58
C LEU A 128 4.11 0.95 -14.90
N GLU A 129 4.41 1.19 -16.17
CA GLU A 129 5.75 1.58 -16.63
C GLU A 129 6.23 2.87 -15.94
N ALA A 130 5.34 3.86 -15.81
CA ALA A 130 5.66 5.11 -15.12
C ALA A 130 5.90 4.94 -13.61
N TYR A 131 5.21 4.00 -12.96
CA TYR A 131 5.45 3.67 -11.56
C TYR A 131 6.78 2.94 -11.36
N ARG A 132 7.08 1.94 -12.21
CA ARG A 132 8.35 1.20 -12.24
C ARG A 132 9.54 2.13 -12.46
N ASP A 133 9.41 3.06 -13.40
CA ASP A 133 10.50 3.98 -13.78
C ASP A 133 10.59 5.20 -12.85
N CYS A 134 9.83 5.22 -11.74
CA CYS A 134 9.81 6.31 -10.75
C CYS A 134 9.48 7.69 -11.35
N LEU A 135 8.73 7.76 -12.46
CA LEU A 135 8.42 9.02 -13.13
C LEU A 135 7.54 9.87 -12.21
N GLY A 136 7.97 11.09 -11.90
CA GLY A 136 7.28 11.95 -10.91
C GLY A 136 7.60 11.64 -9.46
N GLY A 137 8.64 10.83 -9.19
CA GLY A 137 9.16 10.50 -7.87
C GLY A 137 8.70 9.14 -7.33
N GLY A 138 9.32 8.69 -6.24
CA GLY A 138 8.99 7.41 -5.61
C GLY A 138 7.64 7.44 -4.87
N SER A 139 6.97 6.29 -4.84
CA SER A 139 5.82 5.99 -3.97
C SER A 139 6.11 4.73 -3.17
N CYS A 140 5.37 4.48 -2.09
CA CYS A 140 5.37 3.18 -1.42
C CYS A 140 4.88 2.03 -2.34
N MET A 141 4.28 2.35 -3.50
CA MET A 141 3.85 1.39 -4.53
C MET A 141 4.86 1.23 -5.69
N THR A 142 6.01 1.92 -5.64
CA THR A 142 6.96 1.99 -6.78
C THR A 142 7.76 0.70 -7.00
N ASP A 143 7.91 -0.14 -5.98
CA ASP A 143 8.76 -1.34 -6.04
C ASP A 143 7.96 -2.65 -6.33
N GLU A 144 6.67 -2.56 -6.62
CA GLU A 144 5.84 -3.73 -6.93
C GLU A 144 6.14 -4.23 -8.36
N PRO A 145 6.56 -5.50 -8.57
CA PRO A 145 6.93 -5.98 -9.91
C PRO A 145 5.75 -5.90 -10.89
N GLU A 146 5.97 -5.46 -12.13
CA GLU A 146 4.90 -5.37 -13.14
C GLU A 146 4.28 -6.74 -13.47
N ASP A 147 5.13 -7.78 -13.50
CA ASP A 147 4.74 -9.16 -13.75
C ASP A 147 4.19 -9.85 -12.50
N ASP A 148 4.15 -9.18 -11.34
CA ASP A 148 3.51 -9.75 -10.16
C ASP A 148 1.99 -9.78 -10.41
N PRO A 149 1.36 -10.96 -10.46
CA PRO A 149 -0.10 -11.06 -10.55
C PRO A 149 -0.80 -10.29 -9.42
N PHE A 150 -0.15 -10.10 -8.27
CA PHE A 150 -0.70 -9.40 -7.12
C PHE A 150 -0.39 -7.90 -7.09
N ASN A 151 0.24 -7.35 -8.14
CA ASN A 151 0.54 -5.92 -8.19
C ASN A 151 -0.75 -5.09 -8.13
N PRO A 152 -0.98 -4.32 -7.04
CA PRO A 152 -2.24 -3.61 -6.86
C PRO A 152 -2.44 -2.51 -7.91
N LEU A 153 -1.38 -1.98 -8.51
CA LEU A 153 -1.47 -0.95 -9.56
C LEU A 153 -2.14 -1.45 -10.84
N GLN A 154 -2.27 -2.77 -11.05
CA GLN A 154 -2.94 -3.33 -12.22
C GLN A 154 -4.38 -2.83 -12.36
N ILE A 155 -5.05 -2.45 -11.26
CA ILE A 155 -6.41 -1.91 -11.33
C ILE A 155 -6.47 -0.62 -12.15
N TYR A 156 -5.45 0.24 -12.11
CA TYR A 156 -5.42 1.47 -12.91
C TYR A 156 -5.26 1.14 -14.40
N ALA A 157 -4.38 0.20 -14.73
CA ALA A 157 -4.13 -0.23 -16.10
C ALA A 157 -5.33 -0.94 -16.75
N HIS A 158 -6.12 -1.66 -15.95
CA HIS A 158 -7.34 -2.36 -16.40
C HIS A 158 -8.53 -1.42 -16.61
N ASN A 159 -8.45 -0.18 -16.14
CA ASN A 159 -9.53 0.81 -16.23
C ASN A 159 -9.07 2.10 -16.96
N PRO A 160 -8.57 2.00 -18.21
CA PRO A 160 -7.96 3.13 -18.91
C PRO A 160 -8.95 4.24 -19.29
N ASP A 161 -10.25 3.97 -19.27
CA ASP A 161 -11.32 4.96 -19.45
C ASP A 161 -11.63 5.73 -18.15
N LYS A 162 -11.30 5.16 -17.00
CA LYS A 162 -11.53 5.74 -15.67
C LYS A 162 -10.29 6.37 -15.06
N VAL A 163 -9.09 5.88 -15.37
CA VAL A 163 -7.86 6.30 -14.72
C VAL A 163 -6.79 6.66 -15.75
N ALA A 164 -6.22 7.84 -15.59
CA ALA A 164 -4.99 8.26 -16.25
C ALA A 164 -3.94 8.67 -15.20
N LEU A 165 -2.66 8.56 -15.54
CA LEU A 165 -1.57 9.16 -14.80
C LEU A 165 -1.13 10.44 -15.51
N VAL A 166 -1.18 11.57 -14.82
CA VAL A 166 -0.68 12.85 -15.33
C VAL A 166 0.75 13.01 -14.88
N LEU A 167 1.67 13.06 -15.83
CA LEU A 167 3.07 13.39 -15.60
C LEU A 167 3.29 14.88 -15.89
N TYR A 168 3.99 15.57 -15.01
CA TYR A 168 4.45 16.93 -15.21
C TYR A 168 5.98 16.96 -15.28
N ARG A 169 6.53 17.57 -16.34
CA ARG A 169 7.96 17.83 -16.51
C ARG A 169 8.19 19.33 -16.67
N ALA A 170 8.78 19.96 -15.65
CA ALA A 170 9.17 21.35 -15.74
C ALA A 170 10.20 21.55 -16.88
N PRO A 171 9.91 22.38 -17.90
CA PRO A 171 10.73 22.46 -19.12
C PRO A 171 12.13 23.02 -18.89
N ASP A 172 12.35 23.75 -17.79
CA ASP A 172 13.61 24.45 -17.49
C ASP A 172 14.35 23.88 -16.26
N LEU A 173 13.91 22.74 -15.70
CA LEU A 173 14.58 22.11 -14.56
C LEU A 173 15.33 20.85 -15.00
N PRO A 174 16.56 20.62 -14.50
CA PRO A 174 17.27 19.37 -14.77
C PRO A 174 16.50 18.18 -14.17
N GLU A 175 16.70 16.99 -14.76
CA GLU A 175 16.00 15.73 -14.41
C GLU A 175 15.93 15.42 -12.91
N ASN A 176 16.92 15.90 -12.16
CA ASN A 176 17.13 15.55 -10.77
C ASN A 176 16.60 16.61 -9.79
N ALA A 177 15.97 17.69 -10.27
CA ALA A 177 15.64 18.87 -9.46
C ALA A 177 14.13 19.10 -9.32
N ASN A 178 13.42 18.35 -8.46
CA ASN A 178 12.01 18.57 -8.02
C ASN A 178 10.99 19.10 -9.07
N GLY A 179 11.30 18.90 -10.35
CA GLY A 179 10.59 19.44 -11.50
C GLY A 179 9.72 18.40 -12.17
N TYR A 180 9.70 17.19 -11.60
CA TYR A 180 8.86 16.09 -12.02
C TYR A 180 7.79 15.89 -10.97
N ALA A 181 6.57 15.70 -11.43
CA ALA A 181 5.48 15.32 -10.57
C ALA A 181 4.56 14.35 -11.28
N ARG A 182 3.80 13.61 -10.49
CA ARG A 182 2.71 12.78 -10.99
C ARG A 182 1.48 12.89 -10.13
N ALA A 183 0.33 12.66 -10.72
CA ALA A 183 -0.93 12.49 -10.01
C ALA A 183 -1.86 11.61 -10.85
N LEU A 184 -2.70 10.82 -10.18
CA LEU A 184 -3.80 10.15 -10.88
C LEU A 184 -4.85 11.19 -11.29
N LEU A 185 -5.45 10.98 -12.45
CA LEU A 185 -6.57 11.75 -12.95
C LEU A 185 -7.72 10.79 -13.21
N TRP A 186 -8.74 10.91 -12.38
CA TRP A 186 -9.90 10.04 -12.39
C TRP A 186 -11.00 10.63 -13.24
N THR A 187 -11.69 9.80 -13.99
CA THR A 187 -12.94 10.12 -14.69
C THR A 187 -14.09 9.45 -13.93
N CYS A 188 -14.89 10.27 -13.26
CA CYS A 188 -16.05 9.85 -12.47
C CYS A 188 -17.19 9.34 -13.36
N ASP A 189 -18.14 8.64 -12.75
CA ASP A 189 -19.29 8.09 -13.46
C ASP A 189 -20.24 9.17 -14.03
N ASP A 190 -20.21 10.39 -13.48
CA ASP A 190 -20.92 11.56 -14.00
C ASP A 190 -20.14 12.31 -15.12
N GLY A 191 -18.96 11.82 -15.49
CA GLY A 191 -18.08 12.41 -16.49
C GLY A 191 -17.19 13.55 -15.99
N SER A 192 -17.30 13.93 -14.71
CA SER A 192 -16.35 14.87 -14.10
C SER A 192 -14.96 14.23 -14.03
N ARG A 193 -13.91 15.06 -14.03
CA ARG A 193 -12.53 14.61 -13.84
C ARG A 193 -11.93 15.21 -12.59
N VAL A 194 -11.24 14.41 -11.79
CA VAL A 194 -10.58 14.86 -10.56
C VAL A 194 -9.10 14.49 -10.54
N LEU A 195 -8.26 15.50 -10.33
CA LEU A 195 -6.84 15.32 -10.08
C LEU A 195 -6.62 14.92 -8.61
N ASP A 196 -6.01 13.75 -8.43
CA ASP A 196 -5.71 13.15 -7.14
C ASP A 196 -4.52 13.86 -6.44
N ARG A 197 -3.99 13.24 -5.38
CA ARG A 197 -2.76 13.66 -4.74
C ARG A 197 -1.61 13.77 -5.74
N ILE A 198 -0.84 14.84 -5.58
CA ILE A 198 0.33 15.16 -6.41
C ILE A 198 1.58 14.72 -5.66
N TYR A 199 2.40 13.89 -6.31
CA TYR A 199 3.68 13.37 -5.84
C TYR A 199 4.85 14.11 -6.50
N PRO A 200 6.06 14.13 -5.90
CA PRO A 200 6.47 13.37 -4.71
C PRO A 200 6.21 14.06 -3.38
N ASP A 201 5.95 15.38 -3.38
CA ASP A 201 5.75 16.14 -2.15
C ASP A 201 4.39 16.86 -2.11
N ASN A 202 3.98 17.25 -0.91
CA ASN A 202 2.70 17.91 -0.70
C ASN A 202 2.77 19.43 -1.00
N ARG A 203 3.92 19.96 -1.43
CA ARG A 203 4.19 21.40 -1.55
C ARG A 203 5.32 21.67 -2.55
N GLY A 204 4.99 22.32 -3.65
CA GLY A 204 6.04 22.77 -4.53
C GLY A 204 5.53 23.52 -5.73
N VAL A 205 6.49 23.92 -6.55
CA VAL A 205 6.28 24.54 -7.85
C VAL A 205 5.46 23.61 -8.76
N HIS A 206 5.69 22.29 -8.67
CA HIS A 206 4.96 21.29 -9.43
C HIS A 206 3.51 21.09 -8.95
N VAL A 207 3.25 21.06 -7.64
CA VAL A 207 1.88 20.99 -7.09
C VAL A 207 1.03 22.15 -7.62
N ALA A 208 1.62 23.35 -7.58
CA ALA A 208 0.94 24.56 -8.00
C ALA A 208 0.72 24.58 -9.54
N ALA A 209 1.66 24.02 -10.32
CA ALA A 209 1.52 23.87 -11.76
C ALA A 209 0.43 22.84 -12.14
N MET A 210 0.42 21.65 -11.54
CA MET A 210 -0.59 20.62 -11.81
C MET A 210 -2.00 21.07 -11.44
N ARG A 211 -2.16 21.78 -10.32
CA ARG A 211 -3.46 22.36 -9.94
C ARG A 211 -3.95 23.42 -10.93
N ALA A 212 -3.04 24.29 -11.39
CA ALA A 212 -3.37 25.31 -12.38
C ALA A 212 -3.76 24.67 -13.73
N TRP A 213 -3.02 23.64 -14.15
CA TRP A 213 -3.33 22.84 -15.33
C TRP A 213 -4.71 22.19 -15.22
N ALA A 214 -4.97 21.42 -14.15
CA ALA A 214 -6.27 20.77 -13.91
C ALA A 214 -7.42 21.78 -13.91
N THR A 215 -7.27 22.90 -13.20
CA THR A 215 -8.26 24.00 -13.18
C THR A 215 -8.55 24.53 -14.59
N SER A 216 -7.52 24.65 -15.42
CA SER A 216 -7.65 25.21 -16.77
C SER A 216 -8.36 24.30 -17.74
N CYS A 217 -8.27 22.98 -17.50
CA CYS A 217 -8.99 21.95 -18.21
C CYS A 217 -10.41 21.76 -17.65
N GLY A 218 -10.77 22.45 -16.57
CA GLY A 218 -12.07 22.34 -15.91
C GLY A 218 -12.17 21.13 -14.96
N TYR A 219 -11.04 20.57 -14.52
CA TYR A 219 -10.99 19.41 -13.63
C TYR A 219 -11.04 19.83 -12.17
N CYS A 220 -11.63 18.97 -11.34
CA CYS A 220 -11.62 19.07 -9.90
C CYS A 220 -10.21 18.81 -9.33
N ASN A 221 -9.92 19.37 -8.16
CA ASN A 221 -8.66 19.13 -7.46
C ASN A 221 -8.94 18.70 -6.03
N ARG A 222 -8.16 17.73 -5.54
CA ARG A 222 -8.13 17.43 -4.11
C ARG A 222 -7.62 18.65 -3.31
N ARG A 223 -8.37 19.07 -2.29
CA ARG A 223 -8.05 20.27 -1.50
C ARG A 223 -6.78 20.10 -0.67
N TYR A 224 -6.66 18.96 -0.01
CA TYR A 224 -5.53 18.59 0.82
C TYR A 224 -4.71 17.47 0.18
N GLN A 225 -3.41 17.44 0.44
CA GLN A 225 -2.47 16.43 -0.08
C GLN A 225 -2.09 15.40 1.01
N GLY A 226 -2.73 15.45 2.18
CA GLY A 226 -2.52 14.50 3.28
C GLY A 226 -3.44 13.30 3.16
N MET A 227 -3.42 12.40 4.14
CA MET A 227 -4.45 11.37 4.27
C MET A 227 -5.82 12.02 4.53
N PRO A 228 -6.93 11.34 4.22
CA PRO A 228 -8.25 11.75 4.72
C PRO A 228 -8.22 11.73 6.25
N ASP A 229 -8.47 12.88 6.89
CA ASP A 229 -8.61 12.96 8.35
C ASP A 229 -10.09 12.84 8.79
N ASP A 230 -11.02 12.88 7.83
CA ASP A 230 -12.47 12.99 8.01
C ASP A 230 -13.20 11.92 7.16
N ASP A 231 -14.49 11.68 7.47
CA ASP A 231 -15.41 10.80 6.71
C ASP A 231 -15.72 11.27 5.26
N HIS A 232 -15.05 12.32 4.79
CA HIS A 232 -15.21 12.84 3.43
C HIS A 232 -13.92 13.49 2.94
N VAL A 233 -13.42 13.06 1.79
CA VAL A 233 -12.27 13.71 1.14
C VAL A 233 -12.77 14.95 0.39
N MET A 234 -12.33 16.12 0.84
CA MET A 234 -12.74 17.40 0.29
C MET A 234 -12.12 17.61 -1.11
N VAL A 235 -12.97 17.58 -2.13
CA VAL A 235 -12.62 17.88 -3.50
C VAL A 235 -13.14 19.27 -3.85
N ASP A 236 -12.23 20.17 -4.25
CA ASP A 236 -12.60 21.47 -4.75
C ASP A 236 -12.92 21.35 -6.25
N MET A 237 -14.20 21.49 -6.57
CA MET A 237 -14.58 21.83 -7.94
C MET A 237 -14.32 23.33 -8.12
N VAL A 238 -13.35 23.66 -8.96
CA VAL A 238 -13.35 24.99 -9.57
C VAL A 238 -14.46 24.94 -10.62
N SER A 239 -15.71 25.00 -10.17
CA SER A 239 -16.81 25.15 -11.11
C SER A 239 -16.53 26.46 -11.83
N GLN A 240 -16.47 26.39 -13.15
CA GLN A 240 -16.66 27.54 -14.03
C GLN A 240 -18.11 28.04 -13.89
N ALA A 241 -18.65 28.10 -12.67
CA ALA A 241 -19.88 28.80 -12.42
C ALA A 241 -19.62 30.23 -12.89
N LEU A 242 -20.39 30.63 -13.90
CA LEU A 242 -20.42 31.88 -14.67
C LEU A 242 -20.33 33.20 -13.86
N ASN A 243 -20.17 33.11 -12.53
CA ASN A 243 -20.27 34.17 -11.55
C ASN A 243 -19.04 34.21 -10.61
N GLY A 244 -17.97 33.48 -10.91
CA GLY A 244 -16.67 33.56 -10.24
C GLY A 244 -16.60 32.97 -8.83
N ARG A 245 -17.71 32.66 -8.14
CA ARG A 245 -17.66 32.03 -6.81
C ARG A 245 -17.05 30.63 -6.91
N SER A 246 -15.90 30.42 -6.24
CA SER A 246 -15.46 29.07 -5.87
C SER A 246 -16.56 28.44 -5.04
N ILE A 247 -17.33 27.54 -5.64
CA ILE A 247 -18.30 26.75 -4.91
C ILE A 247 -17.50 25.60 -4.31
N THR A 248 -17.03 25.79 -3.08
CA THR A 248 -16.60 24.67 -2.24
C THR A 248 -17.87 23.94 -1.81
N LYS A 249 -18.34 23.03 -2.67
CA LYS A 249 -19.32 22.03 -2.30
C LYS A 249 -18.54 20.76 -1.99
N ASN A 250 -18.90 20.11 -0.90
CA ASN A 250 -18.56 18.71 -0.69
C ASN A 250 -19.25 17.96 -1.82
N LEU A 251 -18.47 17.63 -2.85
CA LEU A 251 -18.95 16.81 -3.95
C LEU A 251 -18.74 15.37 -3.54
N THR A 252 -19.82 14.61 -3.55
CA THR A 252 -19.77 13.16 -3.60
C THR A 252 -19.51 12.76 -5.05
N LEU A 253 -18.39 12.09 -5.29
CA LEU A 253 -17.93 11.60 -6.58
C LEU A 253 -17.79 10.09 -6.49
N GLU A 254 -18.24 9.39 -7.53
CA GLU A 254 -18.15 7.94 -7.62
C GLU A 254 -17.42 7.52 -8.90
N VAL A 255 -16.66 6.43 -8.80
CA VAL A 255 -15.99 5.78 -9.93
C VAL A 255 -16.28 4.29 -9.86
N THR A 256 -16.86 3.74 -10.92
CA THR A 256 -17.00 2.29 -11.07
C THR A 256 -15.78 1.72 -11.82
N LEU A 257 -15.01 0.87 -11.13
CA LEU A 257 -13.82 0.19 -11.65
C LEU A 257 -14.11 -1.29 -11.90
N GLN A 258 -13.67 -1.82 -13.04
CA GLN A 258 -13.55 -3.25 -13.26
C GLN A 258 -12.44 -3.81 -12.37
N LYS A 259 -12.71 -4.96 -11.74
CA LYS A 259 -11.70 -5.66 -10.94
C LYS A 259 -10.57 -6.16 -11.84
N ALA A 260 -9.33 -5.94 -11.42
CA ALA A 260 -8.19 -6.66 -11.97
C ALA A 260 -8.30 -8.17 -11.64
N PRO A 261 -7.63 -9.08 -12.38
CA PRO A 261 -7.77 -10.54 -12.22
C PRO A 261 -7.60 -11.07 -10.79
N HIS A 262 -6.84 -10.37 -9.95
CA HIS A 262 -6.55 -10.76 -8.57
C HIS A 262 -7.32 -9.94 -7.52
N GLY A 263 -8.21 -9.04 -7.94
CA GLY A 263 -9.14 -8.30 -7.08
C GLY A 263 -8.50 -7.35 -6.08
N ARG A 264 -7.17 -7.15 -6.11
CA ARG A 264 -6.49 -6.17 -5.25
C ARG A 264 -6.65 -4.76 -5.79
N ILE A 265 -6.76 -3.83 -4.87
CA ILE A 265 -6.83 -2.39 -5.10
C ILE A 265 -5.89 -1.74 -4.09
N PRO A 266 -5.01 -0.81 -4.51
CA PRO A 266 -4.13 -0.10 -3.60
C PRO A 266 -4.93 0.90 -2.78
N TYR A 267 -4.29 1.49 -1.77
CA TYR A 267 -4.85 2.66 -1.12
C TYR A 267 -5.19 3.75 -2.14
N LEU A 268 -6.32 4.41 -1.91
CA LEU A 268 -6.81 5.47 -2.77
C LEU A 268 -6.84 6.79 -1.99
N ASP A 269 -6.13 7.80 -2.51
CA ASP A 269 -5.97 9.11 -1.87
C ASP A 269 -7.27 9.93 -1.92
N THR A 270 -7.95 9.96 -3.09
CA THR A 270 -9.23 10.70 -3.27
C THR A 270 -10.46 9.83 -3.00
N PHE A 271 -10.48 8.61 -3.54
CA PHE A 271 -11.64 7.71 -3.47
C PHE A 271 -11.46 6.67 -2.37
N HIS A 272 -11.37 7.13 -1.14
CA HIS A 272 -10.91 6.33 0.00
C HIS A 272 -11.90 5.24 0.44
N TRP A 273 -13.18 5.36 0.11
CA TRP A 273 -14.21 4.40 0.53
C TRP A 273 -14.90 3.77 -0.67
N GLY A 274 -15.64 2.69 -0.45
CA GLY A 274 -16.45 2.10 -1.51
C GLY A 274 -17.10 0.79 -1.17
N VAL A 275 -17.51 0.08 -2.21
CA VAL A 275 -18.16 -1.22 -2.11
C VAL A 275 -17.69 -2.17 -3.20
N SER A 276 -17.53 -3.43 -2.83
CA SER A 276 -17.17 -4.52 -3.74
C SER A 276 -18.44 -5.16 -4.30
N ARG A 277 -18.51 -5.28 -5.63
CA ARG A 277 -19.52 -6.04 -6.36
C ARG A 277 -18.84 -7.22 -7.06
N VAL A 278 -19.61 -8.11 -7.68
CA VAL A 278 -19.08 -9.36 -8.26
C VAL A 278 -17.86 -9.10 -9.16
N ASN A 279 -17.96 -8.16 -10.11
CA ASN A 279 -16.89 -7.87 -11.07
C ASN A 279 -16.33 -6.45 -10.99
N THR A 280 -16.84 -5.62 -10.08
CA THR A 280 -16.47 -4.20 -10.00
C THR A 280 -16.23 -3.75 -8.57
N PHE A 281 -15.49 -2.66 -8.43
CA PHE A 281 -15.50 -1.80 -7.24
C PHE A 281 -16.24 -0.51 -7.60
N VAL A 282 -17.09 -0.03 -6.70
CA VAL A 282 -17.61 1.35 -6.77
C VAL A 282 -16.89 2.11 -5.67
N VAL A 283 -16.01 3.02 -6.04
CA VAL A 283 -15.18 3.80 -5.11
C VAL A 283 -15.68 5.24 -5.04
N THR A 284 -15.63 5.85 -3.86
CA THR A 284 -16.19 7.16 -3.55
C THR A 284 -15.29 7.95 -2.60
N ASN A 285 -15.39 9.28 -2.68
CA ASN A 285 -14.72 10.21 -1.79
C ASN A 285 -15.58 10.60 -0.57
N ASP A 286 -16.69 9.91 -0.35
CA ASP A 286 -17.65 10.12 0.73
C ASP A 286 -17.92 8.79 1.45
N LYS A 287 -17.64 8.72 2.76
CA LYS A 287 -17.74 7.47 3.51
C LYS A 287 -19.16 6.93 3.58
N GLY A 288 -20.18 7.80 3.70
CA GLY A 288 -21.59 7.43 3.75
C GLY A 288 -21.88 6.11 4.49
N ASP A 289 -22.58 5.20 3.81
CA ASP A 289 -22.83 3.81 4.25
C ASP A 289 -21.90 2.81 3.52
N GLN A 290 -20.69 3.22 3.15
CA GLN A 290 -19.76 2.34 2.42
C GLN A 290 -19.28 1.18 3.28
N GLU A 291 -18.94 0.08 2.61
CA GLU A 291 -18.52 -1.17 3.26
C GLU A 291 -17.00 -1.23 3.42
N LEU A 292 -16.24 -0.60 2.51
CA LEU A 292 -14.80 -0.77 2.36
C LEU A 292 -14.03 0.53 2.47
N GLU A 293 -12.88 0.49 3.12
CA GLU A 293 -11.88 1.56 3.19
C GLU A 293 -10.57 1.10 2.51
N PHE A 294 -10.08 1.90 1.57
CA PHE A 294 -8.92 1.61 0.74
C PHE A 294 -7.69 2.35 1.30
N ASP A 295 -7.08 1.78 2.35
CA ASP A 295 -5.95 2.35 3.09
C ASP A 295 -4.64 1.55 2.95
N GLY A 296 -4.69 0.34 2.40
CA GLY A 296 -3.56 -0.59 2.30
C GLY A 296 -2.55 -0.24 1.19
N THR A 297 -1.30 0.00 1.57
CA THR A 297 -0.22 0.32 0.60
C THR A 297 0.18 -0.82 -0.32
N HIS A 298 0.01 -2.08 0.12
CA HIS A 298 0.34 -3.29 -0.65
C HIS A 298 -0.88 -3.96 -1.31
N GLY A 299 -1.97 -3.21 -1.40
CA GLY A 299 -3.25 -3.73 -1.86
C GLY A 299 -4.05 -4.37 -0.74
N GLY A 300 -5.35 -4.13 -0.76
CA GLY A 300 -6.28 -4.57 0.27
C GLY A 300 -7.23 -3.44 0.66
N TYR A 301 -8.29 -3.81 1.35
CA TYR A 301 -9.24 -2.88 1.94
C TYR A 301 -9.61 -3.41 3.31
N SER A 302 -9.81 -2.51 4.27
CA SER A 302 -10.44 -2.82 5.54
C SER A 302 -11.96 -2.72 5.35
N ASP A 303 -12.73 -3.58 6.02
CA ASP A 303 -14.15 -3.34 6.17
C ASP A 303 -14.33 -2.15 7.14
N ILE A 304 -15.16 -1.17 6.78
CA ILE A 304 -15.43 0.04 7.58
C ILE A 304 -16.21 -0.31 8.87
N GLN A 305 -16.81 -1.50 8.94
CA GLN A 305 -17.41 -1.99 10.18
C GLN A 305 -16.33 -2.49 11.14
N PRO A 306 -16.29 -1.98 12.38
CA PRO A 306 -15.37 -2.49 13.38
C PRO A 306 -15.87 -3.86 13.86
N GLU A 307 -14.91 -4.74 14.17
CA GLU A 307 -15.03 -5.91 15.04
C GLU A 307 -15.46 -7.25 14.37
N TYR A 308 -14.43 -8.05 14.01
CA TYR A 308 -14.41 -9.52 13.93
C TYR A 308 -14.71 -10.25 12.59
N ASP A 309 -14.24 -9.77 11.44
CA ASP A 309 -14.16 -10.62 10.24
C ASP A 309 -12.89 -11.49 10.28
N TRP A 310 -12.96 -12.64 10.96
CA TRP A 310 -11.90 -13.65 10.96
C TRP A 310 -11.90 -14.43 9.64
N TYR A 311 -10.76 -14.45 8.95
CA TYR A 311 -10.53 -15.32 7.79
C TYR A 311 -10.07 -16.69 8.25
N CYS A 312 -10.50 -17.75 7.56
CA CYS A 312 -9.97 -19.08 7.81
C CYS A 312 -8.49 -19.12 7.42
N GLY A 313 -7.59 -19.24 8.40
CA GLY A 313 -6.14 -19.31 8.22
C GLY A 313 -5.66 -20.51 7.38
N ARG A 314 -6.58 -21.39 6.97
CA ARG A 314 -6.30 -22.52 6.09
C ARG A 314 -6.82 -22.36 4.66
N CYS A 315 -8.13 -22.18 4.46
CA CYS A 315 -8.69 -22.07 3.11
C CYS A 315 -8.68 -20.64 2.56
N GLY A 316 -8.48 -19.63 3.41
CA GLY A 316 -8.51 -18.21 3.03
C GLY A 316 -9.90 -17.70 2.65
N GLU A 317 -10.94 -18.53 2.76
CA GLU A 317 -12.32 -18.09 2.53
C GLU A 317 -12.76 -17.16 3.66
N GLY A 318 -13.40 -16.06 3.28
CA GLY A 318 -13.80 -14.98 4.18
C GLY A 318 -15.19 -15.17 4.77
N ARG A 319 -15.34 -14.66 5.99
CA ARG A 319 -16.54 -14.64 6.85
C ARG A 319 -16.85 -15.97 7.53
N MET A 320 -16.14 -16.23 8.62
CA MET A 320 -16.60 -17.17 9.64
C MET A 320 -17.37 -16.36 10.69
N ASN A 321 -18.60 -16.76 11.01
CA ASN A 321 -19.22 -16.29 12.25
C ASN A 321 -18.38 -16.81 13.43
N ASP A 322 -18.28 -16.07 14.54
CA ASP A 322 -17.56 -16.52 15.75
C ASP A 322 -17.97 -17.95 16.16
N ASP A 323 -19.26 -18.27 16.05
CA ASP A 323 -19.85 -19.58 16.35
C ASP A 323 -19.38 -20.73 15.42
N SER A 324 -18.69 -20.43 14.32
CA SER A 324 -18.21 -21.40 13.32
C SER A 324 -16.70 -21.34 13.10
N SER A 325 -16.00 -20.74 14.05
CA SER A 325 -14.56 -20.52 14.03
C SER A 325 -13.90 -21.32 15.16
N PHE A 326 -12.73 -21.88 14.89
CA PHE A 326 -12.01 -22.75 15.83
C PHE A 326 -10.54 -22.37 15.87
N GLU A 327 -9.97 -22.27 17.07
CA GLU A 327 -8.54 -22.04 17.26
C GLU A 327 -7.77 -23.34 17.01
N VAL A 328 -6.86 -23.30 16.05
CA VAL A 328 -6.01 -24.42 15.66
C VAL A 328 -4.56 -24.04 15.90
N ARG A 329 -3.84 -24.85 16.67
CA ARG A 329 -2.40 -24.62 16.92
C ARG A 329 -1.56 -25.15 15.76
N VAL A 330 -0.77 -24.27 15.15
CA VAL A 330 0.10 -24.57 14.02
C VAL A 330 1.58 -24.43 14.37
N GLY A 331 2.36 -25.42 13.97
CA GLY A 331 3.82 -25.44 14.15
C GLY A 331 4.26 -25.80 15.57
N SER A 332 5.58 -25.88 15.76
CA SER A 332 6.20 -26.14 17.08
C SER A 332 6.15 -24.93 18.02
N SER A 333 5.98 -23.71 17.47
CA SER A 333 5.84 -22.49 18.27
C SER A 333 4.49 -22.34 18.97
N GLY A 334 3.52 -23.21 18.66
CA GLY A 334 2.17 -23.13 19.23
C GLY A 334 1.38 -21.90 18.80
N ALA A 335 1.65 -21.35 17.61
CA ALA A 335 0.88 -20.21 17.11
C ALA A 335 -0.57 -20.62 16.87
N GLU A 336 -1.52 -19.83 17.35
CA GLU A 336 -2.95 -20.08 17.17
C GLU A 336 -3.44 -19.38 15.90
N VAL A 337 -4.12 -20.14 15.04
CA VAL A 337 -4.78 -19.63 13.83
C VAL A 337 -6.22 -20.09 13.80
N THR A 338 -7.12 -19.25 13.31
CA THR A 338 -8.54 -19.56 13.27
C THR A 338 -8.89 -20.34 12.01
N TRP A 339 -9.52 -21.50 12.11
CA TRP A 339 -10.02 -22.30 11.00
C TRP A 339 -11.55 -22.37 11.00
N CYS A 340 -12.16 -22.56 9.83
CA CYS A 340 -13.59 -22.81 9.72
C CYS A 340 -13.93 -24.25 10.12
N GLU A 341 -15.17 -24.49 10.54
CA GLU A 341 -15.71 -25.81 10.90
C GLU A 341 -15.32 -26.90 9.89
N TYR A 342 -15.55 -26.65 8.59
CA TYR A 342 -15.18 -27.59 7.53
C TYR A 342 -13.66 -27.90 7.50
N CYS A 343 -12.81 -26.91 7.72
CA CYS A 343 -11.37 -27.14 7.74
C CYS A 343 -10.90 -27.92 8.96
N VAL A 344 -11.56 -27.74 10.12
CA VAL A 344 -11.28 -28.51 11.32
C VAL A 344 -11.69 -29.97 11.12
N ASP A 345 -12.94 -30.21 10.71
CA ASP A 345 -13.51 -31.56 10.57
C ASP A 345 -12.69 -32.47 9.66
N TYR A 346 -12.15 -31.92 8.57
CA TYR A 346 -11.46 -32.71 7.55
C TYR A 346 -9.95 -32.78 7.73
N TYR A 347 -9.35 -31.85 8.49
CA TYR A 347 -7.90 -31.64 8.42
C TYR A 347 -7.24 -31.25 9.72
N ALA A 348 -7.99 -31.22 10.81
CA ALA A 348 -7.47 -31.17 12.15
C ALA A 348 -7.73 -32.49 12.88
N ILE A 349 -7.00 -32.71 13.96
CA ILE A 349 -7.20 -33.80 14.90
C ILE A 349 -6.99 -33.26 16.31
N THR A 350 -7.72 -33.81 17.28
CA THR A 350 -7.54 -33.50 18.68
C THR A 350 -6.34 -34.28 19.21
N CYS A 351 -5.38 -33.58 19.82
CA CYS A 351 -4.24 -34.20 20.49
C CYS A 351 -4.75 -35.06 21.67
N ALA A 352 -4.44 -36.34 21.68
CA ALA A 352 -4.88 -37.26 22.74
C ALA A 352 -4.30 -36.94 24.12
N ARG A 353 -3.25 -36.11 24.19
CA ARG A 353 -2.58 -35.73 25.44
C ARG A 353 -3.04 -34.39 26.03
N CYS A 354 -3.10 -33.33 25.21
CA CYS A 354 -3.41 -31.98 25.69
C CYS A 354 -4.78 -31.47 25.23
N GLU A 355 -5.53 -32.26 24.46
CA GLU A 355 -6.84 -31.92 23.91
C GLU A 355 -6.85 -30.74 22.91
N ASP A 356 -5.68 -30.16 22.58
CA ASP A 356 -5.58 -29.12 21.56
C ASP A 356 -5.94 -29.65 20.17
N VAL A 357 -6.60 -28.81 19.37
CA VAL A 357 -6.88 -29.06 17.96
C VAL A 357 -5.66 -28.66 17.12
N VAL A 358 -5.11 -29.61 16.36
CA VAL A 358 -3.90 -29.40 15.54
C VAL A 358 -4.08 -29.94 14.12
N PRO A 359 -3.34 -29.43 13.12
CA PRO A 359 -3.39 -29.99 11.77
C PRO A 359 -3.01 -31.46 11.76
N THR A 360 -3.80 -32.30 11.07
CA THR A 360 -3.52 -33.73 10.93
C THR A 360 -2.11 -33.98 10.39
N ARG A 361 -1.67 -33.15 9.43
CA ARG A 361 -0.34 -33.23 8.80
C ARG A 361 0.84 -33.00 9.75
N THR A 362 0.62 -32.33 10.88
CA THR A 362 1.67 -32.05 11.87
C THR A 362 1.60 -32.97 13.09
N SER A 363 0.50 -33.70 13.26
CA SER A 363 0.40 -34.72 14.31
C SER A 363 1.24 -35.96 13.96
N ARG A 364 1.70 -36.68 14.99
CA ARG A 364 2.29 -38.02 14.84
C ARG A 364 1.67 -38.98 15.84
N SER A 365 1.73 -40.28 15.54
CA SER A 365 1.25 -41.33 16.43
C SER A 365 2.29 -41.60 17.53
N VAL A 366 1.85 -41.56 18.79
CA VAL A 366 2.59 -41.95 19.99
C VAL A 366 1.76 -43.03 20.67
N ASP A 367 2.30 -44.24 20.76
CA ASP A 367 1.58 -45.42 21.27
C ASP A 367 0.20 -45.67 20.60
N GLY A 368 0.08 -45.34 19.31
CA GLY A 368 -1.16 -45.48 18.53
C GLY A 368 -2.07 -44.25 18.54
N GLU A 369 -1.81 -43.27 19.40
CA GLU A 369 -2.65 -42.08 19.57
C GLU A 369 -2.05 -40.82 18.93
N PRO A 370 -2.86 -39.90 18.39
CA PRO A 370 -2.37 -38.69 17.71
C PRO A 370 -1.93 -37.62 18.72
N TRP A 371 -0.66 -37.22 18.67
CA TRP A 371 -0.11 -36.16 19.53
C TRP A 371 0.31 -34.94 18.72
N CYS A 372 0.20 -33.75 19.33
CA CYS A 372 0.70 -32.50 18.75
C CYS A 372 2.23 -32.39 18.85
N PRO A 373 2.89 -31.57 18.00
CA PRO A 373 4.35 -31.41 18.01
C PRO A 373 4.94 -31.05 19.38
N SER A 374 4.31 -30.12 20.10
CA SER A 374 4.78 -29.69 21.42
C SER A 374 4.72 -30.82 22.46
N CYS A 375 3.65 -31.63 22.45
CA CYS A 375 3.55 -32.80 23.32
C CYS A 375 4.57 -33.87 22.97
N ILE A 376 4.86 -34.07 21.68
CA ILE A 376 5.89 -35.01 21.23
C ILE A 376 7.27 -34.57 21.75
N GLU A 377 7.64 -33.31 21.55
CA GLU A 377 8.94 -32.78 21.97
C GLU A 377 9.15 -32.84 23.49
N THR A 378 8.08 -32.66 24.27
CA THR A 378 8.17 -32.57 25.74
C THR A 378 7.99 -33.92 26.43
N HIS A 379 7.29 -34.87 25.78
CA HIS A 379 6.75 -36.02 26.49
C HIS A 379 6.82 -37.36 25.75
N ALA A 380 7.32 -37.39 24.53
CA ALA A 380 7.56 -38.63 23.82
C ALA A 380 9.05 -38.81 23.59
N ASN A 381 9.50 -40.05 23.68
CA ASN A 381 10.85 -40.44 23.27
C ASN A 381 10.76 -41.42 22.11
N THR A 382 11.79 -41.43 21.26
CA THR A 382 11.91 -42.43 20.20
C THR A 382 12.48 -43.71 20.80
N CYS A 383 11.76 -44.82 20.66
CA CYS A 383 12.28 -46.14 21.02
C CYS A 383 13.42 -46.51 20.08
N GLU A 384 14.62 -46.71 20.61
CA GLU A 384 15.81 -47.00 19.81
C GLU A 384 15.84 -48.43 19.24
N SER A 385 14.85 -49.27 19.60
CA SER A 385 14.72 -50.62 19.05
C SER A 385 13.81 -50.71 17.83
N CYS A 386 12.71 -49.94 17.80
CA CYS A 386 11.70 -50.02 16.73
C CYS A 386 11.41 -48.67 16.04
N ASP A 387 12.13 -47.62 16.41
CA ASP A 387 12.00 -46.25 15.88
C ASP A 387 10.60 -45.62 16.03
N THR A 388 9.75 -46.18 16.89
CA THR A 388 8.42 -45.62 17.19
C THR A 388 8.48 -44.63 18.35
N LEU A 389 7.65 -43.59 18.30
CA LEU A 389 7.48 -42.67 19.43
C LEU A 389 6.62 -43.32 20.52
N SER A 390 7.04 -43.20 21.78
CA SER A 390 6.32 -43.71 22.94
C SER A 390 6.35 -42.71 24.10
N ALA A 391 5.25 -42.67 24.85
CA ALA A 391 5.10 -41.90 26.07
C ALA A 391 5.74 -42.60 27.28
N ASP A 392 5.84 -43.92 27.21
CA ASP A 392 6.37 -44.79 28.24
C ASP A 392 7.66 -45.44 27.73
N THR A 393 8.76 -44.74 27.94
CA THR A 393 10.10 -45.23 27.66
C THR A 393 10.93 -45.31 28.93
N GLU A 394 11.74 -46.34 29.03
CA GLU A 394 12.72 -46.51 30.11
C GLU A 394 14.10 -46.77 29.50
N GLU A 395 15.15 -46.27 30.15
CA GLU A 395 16.53 -46.53 29.78
C GLU A 395 16.92 -47.92 30.31
N CYS A 396 17.37 -48.81 29.43
CA CYS A 396 17.85 -50.14 29.82
C CYS A 396 19.35 -50.11 30.20
N HIS A 397 19.85 -51.23 30.72
CA HIS A 397 21.21 -51.32 31.28
C HIS A 397 22.32 -50.90 30.29
N ASP A 398 22.13 -51.17 29.00
CA ASP A 398 23.05 -50.82 27.92
C ASP A 398 22.88 -49.37 27.39
N GLY A 399 22.06 -48.55 28.08
CA GLY A 399 21.88 -47.12 27.81
C GLY A 399 20.89 -46.80 26.71
N TYR A 400 20.17 -47.79 26.17
CA TYR A 400 19.15 -47.54 25.16
C TYR A 400 17.81 -47.11 25.76
N THR A 401 17.08 -46.24 25.08
CA THR A 401 15.71 -45.85 25.46
C THR A 401 14.69 -46.75 24.77
N LEU A 402 13.96 -47.57 25.52
CA LEU A 402 13.05 -48.59 24.99
C LEU A 402 11.59 -48.33 25.38
N CYS A 403 10.66 -48.49 24.42
CA CYS A 403 9.23 -48.49 24.71
C CYS A 403 8.80 -49.78 25.43
N ALA A 404 7.64 -49.74 26.10
CA ALA A 404 7.06 -50.88 26.82
C ALA A 404 6.97 -52.18 25.98
N GLY A 405 6.75 -52.08 24.66
CA GLY A 405 6.67 -53.24 23.77
C GLY A 405 8.02 -53.81 23.31
N CYS A 406 9.13 -53.09 23.54
CA CYS A 406 10.48 -53.51 23.15
C CYS A 406 11.38 -53.88 24.34
N ARG A 407 10.92 -53.62 25.56
CA ARG A 407 11.66 -53.91 26.79
C ARG A 407 11.14 -55.16 27.50
N GLY A 408 12.05 -55.97 28.02
CA GLY A 408 11.78 -57.03 28.98
C GLY A 408 12.35 -56.66 30.35
N THR A 409 11.89 -57.33 31.40
CA THR A 409 12.43 -57.20 32.76
C THR A 409 12.98 -58.55 33.18
N CYS A 410 14.26 -58.60 33.57
CA CYS A 410 14.89 -59.87 33.93
C CYS A 410 14.30 -60.40 35.23
N GLU A 411 13.83 -61.63 35.24
CA GLU A 411 13.22 -62.23 36.45
C GLU A 411 14.22 -62.35 37.61
N GLU A 412 15.51 -62.47 37.32
CA GLU A 412 16.54 -62.71 38.33
C GLU A 412 17.07 -61.41 38.95
N CYS A 413 17.49 -60.45 38.13
CA CYS A 413 18.09 -59.21 38.61
C CYS A 413 17.13 -58.01 38.60
N GLY A 414 15.97 -58.12 37.95
CA GLY A 414 15.01 -57.03 37.80
C GLY A 414 15.42 -55.95 36.79
N GLU A 415 16.54 -56.11 36.08
CA GLU A 415 17.01 -55.12 35.11
C GLU A 415 16.18 -55.13 33.83
N ILE A 416 16.05 -53.94 33.22
CA ILE A 416 15.38 -53.74 31.95
C ILE A 416 16.37 -54.05 30.83
N PHE A 417 15.97 -54.86 29.86
CA PHE A 417 16.79 -55.24 28.71
C PHE A 417 15.97 -55.27 27.41
N ARG A 418 16.66 -55.32 26.27
CA ARG A 418 16.03 -55.30 24.94
C ARG A 418 15.49 -56.68 24.57
N MET A 419 14.19 -56.79 24.25
CA MET A 419 13.56 -58.08 23.92
C MET A 419 14.14 -58.81 22.69
N SER A 420 14.84 -58.12 21.78
CA SER A 420 15.50 -58.77 20.64
C SER A 420 16.68 -59.67 21.03
N GLN A 421 17.09 -59.67 22.30
CA GLN A 421 18.19 -60.51 22.83
C GLN A 421 17.68 -61.80 23.51
N LEU A 422 16.37 -62.07 23.49
CA LEU A 422 15.78 -63.26 24.10
C LEU A 422 16.04 -64.52 23.25
N ASN A 423 16.78 -65.48 23.81
CA ASN A 423 16.81 -66.88 23.35
C ASN A 423 15.58 -67.70 23.83
N GLY A 424 14.51 -67.03 24.27
CA GLY A 424 13.27 -67.66 24.76
C GLY A 424 13.16 -67.79 26.28
N GLU A 425 14.14 -67.31 27.05
CA GLU A 425 14.08 -67.22 28.52
C GLU A 425 14.01 -65.75 28.96
N ASP A 426 13.19 -65.41 29.95
CA ASP A 426 13.00 -64.04 30.49
C ASP A 426 14.19 -63.54 31.35
N LEU A 427 15.42 -63.76 30.86
CA LEU A 427 16.68 -63.38 31.49
C LEU A 427 17.42 -62.33 30.65
N CYS A 428 18.09 -61.38 31.32
CA CYS A 428 19.01 -60.48 30.61
C CYS A 428 20.26 -61.27 30.15
N PRO A 429 21.02 -60.76 29.17
CA PRO A 429 22.21 -61.46 28.65
C PRO A 429 23.20 -61.87 29.73
N GLU A 430 23.43 -61.04 30.75
CA GLU A 430 24.38 -61.36 31.84
C GLU A 430 23.86 -62.47 32.77
N CYS A 431 22.56 -62.48 33.10
CA CYS A 431 21.96 -63.54 33.91
C CYS A 431 21.84 -64.85 33.12
N ALA A 432 21.55 -64.76 31.82
CA ALA A 432 21.55 -65.92 30.94
C ALA A 432 22.95 -66.55 30.85
N GLU A 433 24.01 -65.73 30.66
CA GLU A 433 25.40 -66.21 30.63
C GLU A 433 25.81 -66.85 31.97
N LYS A 434 25.50 -66.21 33.11
CA LYS A 434 25.76 -66.79 34.44
C LYS A 434 25.05 -68.13 34.66
N LYS A 435 23.80 -68.24 34.24
CA LYS A 435 23.03 -69.48 34.38
C LYS A 435 23.60 -70.59 33.48
N GLU A 436 24.02 -70.27 32.26
CA GLU A 436 24.73 -71.21 31.38
C GLU A 436 26.08 -71.65 31.98
N GLU A 437 26.84 -70.73 32.59
CA GLU A 437 28.08 -71.04 33.32
C GLU A 437 27.82 -71.99 34.50
N GLU A 438 26.84 -71.66 35.36
CA GLU A 438 26.45 -72.50 36.52
C GLU A 438 25.95 -73.90 36.08
N GLU A 439 25.17 -73.99 35.01
CA GLU A 439 24.71 -75.27 34.45
C GLU A 439 25.88 -76.10 33.91
N SER A 440 26.86 -75.47 33.25
CA SER A 440 28.06 -76.14 32.73
C SER A 440 28.99 -76.66 33.84
N GLU A 441 29.20 -75.90 34.91
CA GLU A 441 29.97 -76.33 36.09
C GLU A 441 29.27 -77.52 36.78
N CYS A 442 27.93 -77.50 36.87
CA CYS A 442 27.14 -78.59 37.42
C CYS A 442 27.19 -79.88 36.56
N GLU A 443 27.35 -79.76 35.25
CA GLU A 443 27.54 -80.91 34.36
C GLU A 443 28.95 -81.51 34.46
N GLU A 444 29.98 -80.68 34.63
CA GLU A 444 31.36 -81.14 34.86
C GLU A 444 31.50 -81.88 36.20
N GLU A 445 30.92 -81.36 37.30
CA GLU A 445 30.92 -82.06 38.60
C GLU A 445 30.20 -83.42 38.55
N LYS A 446 29.10 -83.53 37.77
CA LYS A 446 28.40 -84.81 37.56
C LYS A 446 29.22 -85.81 36.72
N GLN A 447 30.14 -85.35 35.88
CA GLN A 447 31.04 -86.25 35.14
C GLN A 447 32.20 -86.77 36.02
N GLU A 448 32.65 -85.97 36.99
CA GLU A 448 33.66 -86.41 37.97
C GLU A 448 33.12 -87.43 38.99
N GLU A 449 31.86 -87.32 39.44
CA GLU A 449 31.25 -88.32 40.34
C GLU A 449 31.01 -89.71 39.68
N VAL A 450 30.96 -89.79 38.35
CA VAL A 450 30.77 -91.05 37.62
C VAL A 450 32.10 -91.80 37.37
N THR A 451 33.24 -91.19 37.68
CA THR A 451 34.59 -91.77 37.46
C THR A 451 35.30 -92.29 38.71
N VAL A 452 34.59 -92.39 39.85
CA VAL A 452 35.10 -92.99 41.10
C VAL A 452 34.65 -94.43 41.31
#